data_AF-A0A8H7K5B0-F1
#
_entry.id   AF-A0A8H7K5B0-F1
#
_cell.length_a   1.000
_cell.length_b   1.000
_cell.length_c   1.000
_cell.angle_alpha   90.00
_cell.angle_beta   90.00
_cell.angle_gamma   90.00
#
_symmetry.space_group_name_H-M   'P 1'
#
loop_
_entity.id
_entity.type
_entity.pdbx_description
1 polymer ?
#
loop_
_entity_poly.entity_id
_entity_poly.type
_entity_poly.pdbx_seq_one_letter_code
_entity_poly.pdbx_strand_id
1 'polypeptide(L)'
;MSSEPSKIEDTPKPPNPSEVEAAVEQDPLEDHPPSYGNFERQPDATEEDWRLGSPLDREAPCSEDWATRSKPNLIFVLTPATFTSVIREWFKTVPERDWFAVLEVNAKNIPGLMRHGFHCSSANLVPGRGFVELDRRELLKESGFGRTHCQHIRAYKLKGNENTDIEWRGTLEVYAKSSSTLINFDLNWLTPDKMLYTNAWDWNSKPVYSYNRYRERRNFNVVYEGMPLKGWWPWPKASPPSQANPSMAGG
;
A
#
# COMPACT_ATOMS: atom_id res chain seq x y z
N MET A 1 35.42 62.38 29.40
CA MET A 1 35.02 62.88 28.07
C MET A 1 35.81 62.04 27.07
N SER A 2 35.27 61.20 26.20
CA SER A 2 33.89 61.00 25.77
C SER A 2 33.71 59.53 25.41
N SER A 3 32.52 59.02 25.72
CA SER A 3 32.01 57.73 25.28
C SER A 3 31.55 57.86 23.82
N GLU A 4 31.83 56.85 22.99
CA GLU A 4 31.20 56.69 21.67
C GLU A 4 30.43 55.36 21.59
N PRO A 5 29.36 55.30 20.76
CA PRO A 5 28.19 54.49 21.05
C PRO A 5 28.10 53.20 20.22
N SER A 6 27.46 52.21 20.84
CA SER A 6 27.09 50.93 20.25
C SER A 6 26.11 51.09 19.08
N LYS A 7 26.43 50.46 17.94
CA LYS A 7 25.52 50.22 16.82
C LYS A 7 24.42 49.25 17.23
N ILE A 8 23.17 49.66 17.07
CA ILE A 8 21.97 48.84 17.21
C ILE A 8 21.72 48.19 15.84
N GLU A 9 21.65 46.85 15.81
CA GLU A 9 21.21 46.08 14.64
C GLU A 9 19.68 46.17 14.50
N ASP A 10 19.22 46.60 13.34
CA ASP A 10 17.81 46.57 12.93
C ASP A 10 17.38 45.13 12.62
N THR A 11 16.58 44.54 13.51
CA THR A 11 15.82 43.32 13.20
C THR A 11 14.66 43.63 12.24
N PRO A 12 14.48 42.87 11.15
CA PRO A 12 13.37 43.07 10.23
C PRO A 12 12.04 42.69 10.89
N LYS A 13 11.07 43.61 10.76
CA LYS A 13 9.69 43.47 11.23
C LYS A 13 8.99 42.34 10.45
N PRO A 14 8.27 41.42 11.11
CA PRO A 14 7.51 40.38 10.40
C PRO A 14 6.34 41.00 9.61
N PRO A 15 5.98 40.43 8.45
CA PRO A 15 4.92 40.94 7.61
C PRO A 15 3.55 40.78 8.28
N ASN A 16 2.66 41.72 7.94
CA ASN A 16 1.31 41.86 8.48
C ASN A 16 0.41 40.73 7.94
N PRO A 17 -0.40 40.03 8.76
CA PRO A 17 -1.21 38.89 8.31
C PRO A 17 -2.39 39.21 7.38
N SER A 18 -2.63 40.49 7.09
CA SER A 18 -3.83 40.99 6.40
C SER A 18 -3.65 41.31 4.90
N GLU A 19 -2.50 40.99 4.30
CA GLU A 19 -2.21 41.29 2.87
C GLU A 19 -1.97 40.05 1.98
N VAL A 20 -2.36 38.84 2.42
CA VAL A 20 -2.15 37.59 1.65
C VAL A 20 -3.40 37.06 0.93
N GLU A 21 -4.53 37.77 0.95
CA GLU A 21 -5.76 37.39 0.24
C GLU A 21 -6.02 38.26 -0.99
N ALA A 22 -5.17 38.17 -2.03
CA ALA A 22 -5.53 38.67 -3.36
C ALA A 22 -4.58 38.14 -4.45
N ALA A 23 -4.60 36.83 -4.71
CA ALA A 23 -4.23 36.25 -6.02
C ALA A 23 -4.45 34.72 -5.99
N VAL A 24 -5.72 34.28 -6.05
CA VAL A 24 -6.05 32.94 -6.51
C VAL A 24 -6.64 33.11 -7.90
N GLU A 25 -5.78 33.02 -8.90
CA GLU A 25 -6.15 32.85 -10.30
C GLU A 25 -6.89 31.52 -10.41
N GLN A 26 -8.20 31.58 -10.65
CA GLN A 26 -9.02 30.40 -10.89
C GLN A 26 -8.80 29.93 -12.33
N ASP A 27 -8.16 28.78 -12.47
CA ASP A 27 -8.06 28.03 -13.73
C ASP A 27 -9.34 27.18 -13.88
N PRO A 28 -10.17 27.36 -14.92
CA PRO A 28 -11.36 26.55 -15.11
C PRO A 28 -10.98 25.25 -15.79
N LEU A 29 -10.51 24.26 -15.02
CA LEU A 29 -10.52 22.87 -15.47
C LEU A 29 -11.96 22.37 -15.40
N GLU A 30 -12.64 22.35 -16.55
CA GLU A 30 -13.88 21.61 -16.74
C GLU A 30 -13.64 20.12 -16.45
N ASP A 31 -13.95 19.74 -15.22
CA ASP A 31 -13.80 18.39 -14.67
C ASP A 31 -15.02 17.55 -15.09
N HIS A 32 -15.10 17.23 -16.39
CA HIS A 32 -15.97 16.14 -16.82
C HIS A 32 -15.29 14.83 -16.40
N PRO A 33 -15.88 14.02 -15.50
CA PRO A 33 -15.38 12.68 -15.28
C PRO A 33 -15.38 11.95 -16.62
N PRO A 34 -14.37 11.12 -16.94
CA PRO A 34 -14.49 10.23 -18.09
C PRO A 34 -15.79 9.45 -17.89
N SER A 35 -16.73 9.66 -18.81
CA SER A 35 -17.92 8.84 -18.93
C SER A 35 -17.40 7.44 -19.21
N TYR A 36 -17.32 6.62 -18.16
CA TYR A 36 -17.17 5.18 -18.32
C TYR A 36 -18.42 4.79 -19.09
N GLY A 37 -18.24 4.55 -20.39
CA GLY A 37 -19.33 4.12 -21.26
C GLY A 37 -20.06 2.98 -20.56
N ASN A 38 -21.39 3.00 -20.67
CA ASN A 38 -22.25 1.90 -20.23
C ASN A 38 -21.76 0.62 -20.91
N PHE A 39 -20.80 -0.07 -20.31
CA PHE A 39 -20.51 -1.46 -20.63
C PHE A 39 -21.73 -2.20 -20.13
N GLU A 40 -22.50 -2.70 -21.09
CA GLU A 40 -23.61 -3.61 -20.84
C GLU A 40 -23.16 -4.61 -19.79
N ARG A 41 -23.87 -4.59 -18.65
CA ARG A 41 -23.65 -5.50 -17.54
C ARG A 41 -23.60 -6.91 -18.13
N GLN A 42 -22.41 -7.52 -18.18
CA GLN A 42 -22.31 -8.91 -18.61
C GLN A 42 -23.28 -9.74 -17.75
N PRO A 43 -24.07 -10.64 -18.35
CA PRO A 43 -24.99 -11.49 -17.60
C PRO A 43 -24.21 -12.21 -16.49
N ASP A 44 -24.86 -12.37 -15.33
CA ASP A 44 -24.29 -12.96 -14.12
C ASP A 44 -23.52 -14.25 -14.45
N ALA A 45 -22.20 -14.13 -14.57
CA ALA A 45 -21.32 -15.25 -14.86
C ALA A 45 -21.42 -16.24 -13.70
N THR A 46 -21.78 -17.48 -14.03
CA THR A 46 -22.06 -18.51 -13.04
C THR A 46 -20.77 -18.94 -12.34
N GLU A 47 -20.88 -19.50 -11.13
CA GLU A 47 -19.71 -20.03 -10.39
C GLU A 47 -18.90 -21.06 -11.21
N GLU A 48 -19.54 -21.72 -12.18
CA GLU A 48 -18.92 -22.69 -13.09
C GLU A 48 -18.13 -22.03 -14.23
N ASP A 49 -18.56 -20.89 -14.77
CA ASP A 49 -17.81 -20.15 -15.79
C ASP A 49 -16.44 -19.69 -15.26
N TRP A 50 -16.35 -19.42 -13.95
CA TRP A 50 -15.11 -19.03 -13.28
C TRP A 50 -14.15 -20.19 -13.00
N ARG A 51 -14.63 -21.44 -12.97
CA ARG A 51 -13.77 -22.63 -12.80
C ARG A 51 -12.87 -22.88 -14.00
N LEU A 52 -13.24 -22.40 -15.19
CA LEU A 52 -12.49 -22.62 -16.42
C LEU A 52 -11.17 -21.83 -16.51
N GLY A 53 -10.89 -20.96 -15.53
CA GLY A 53 -9.68 -20.14 -15.48
C GLY A 53 -9.77 -18.91 -16.38
N SER A 54 -9.16 -17.80 -15.98
CA SER A 54 -8.96 -16.66 -16.90
C SER A 54 -8.09 -17.13 -18.07
N PRO A 55 -8.25 -16.62 -19.29
CA PRO A 55 -7.28 -16.84 -20.37
C PRO A 55 -5.83 -16.51 -19.96
N LEU A 56 -5.64 -15.62 -18.96
CA LEU A 56 -4.35 -15.32 -18.35
C LEU A 56 -3.76 -16.46 -17.50
N ASP A 57 -4.58 -17.41 -17.06
CA ASP A 57 -4.15 -18.57 -16.26
C ASP A 57 -3.50 -19.65 -17.14
N ARG A 58 -3.71 -19.64 -18.47
CA ARG A 58 -3.41 -20.80 -19.31
C ARG A 58 -1.98 -20.89 -19.84
N GLU A 59 -1.27 -19.78 -20.09
CA GLU A 59 0.04 -19.87 -20.76
C GLU A 59 1.00 -18.71 -20.41
N ALA A 60 1.17 -18.37 -19.13
CA ALA A 60 2.35 -17.59 -18.76
C ALA A 60 3.57 -18.53 -18.76
N PRO A 61 4.60 -18.34 -19.62
CA PRO A 61 5.80 -19.14 -19.57
C PRO A 61 6.46 -18.95 -18.20
N CYS A 62 6.30 -19.97 -17.36
CA CYS A 62 6.85 -19.99 -16.02
C CYS A 62 8.36 -20.21 -16.12
N SER A 63 9.12 -19.11 -16.21
CA SER A 63 10.57 -19.15 -16.07
C SER A 63 10.96 -19.72 -14.71
N GLU A 64 11.88 -20.69 -14.69
CA GLU A 64 12.40 -21.33 -13.46
C GLU A 64 13.03 -20.33 -12.48
N ASP A 65 13.41 -19.13 -12.95
CA ASP A 65 14.06 -18.06 -12.17
C ASP A 65 13.09 -17.07 -11.50
N TRP A 66 11.80 -17.39 -11.41
CA TRP A 66 10.84 -16.47 -10.81
C TRP A 66 11.17 -16.07 -9.35
N ALA A 67 11.81 -16.97 -8.61
CA ALA A 67 12.19 -16.76 -7.22
C ALA A 67 13.40 -15.83 -7.05
N THR A 68 14.21 -15.65 -8.09
CA THR A 68 15.44 -14.84 -8.10
C THR A 68 15.26 -13.51 -8.84
N ARG A 69 14.04 -13.20 -9.29
CA ARG A 69 13.72 -11.91 -9.92
C ARG A 69 14.17 -10.75 -9.04
N SER A 70 14.84 -9.79 -9.68
CA SER A 70 15.32 -8.56 -9.04
C SER A 70 14.19 -7.59 -8.66
N LYS A 71 12.99 -7.75 -9.25
CA LYS A 71 11.83 -6.90 -8.98
C LYS A 71 10.65 -7.73 -8.50
N PRO A 72 10.02 -7.37 -7.35
CA PRO A 72 8.79 -8.00 -6.91
C PRO A 72 7.66 -7.76 -7.90
N ASN A 73 6.77 -8.74 -8.06
CA ASN A 73 5.56 -8.60 -8.87
C ASN A 73 4.31 -8.32 -8.03
N LEU A 74 4.46 -8.21 -6.71
CA LEU A 74 3.41 -7.80 -5.78
C LEU A 74 4.04 -7.01 -4.62
N ILE A 75 3.49 -5.83 -4.34
CA ILE A 75 3.93 -4.98 -3.23
C ILE A 75 2.72 -4.60 -2.39
N PHE A 76 2.84 -4.73 -1.08
CA PHE A 76 1.92 -4.19 -0.09
C PHE A 76 2.64 -3.16 0.78
N VAL A 77 1.99 -2.02 1.04
CA VAL A 77 2.47 -1.02 2.00
C VAL A 77 1.42 -0.86 3.07
N LEU A 78 1.84 -1.06 4.33
CA LEU A 78 0.98 -1.00 5.50
C LEU A 78 1.46 0.10 6.45
N THR A 79 0.50 0.79 7.05
CA THR A 79 0.74 1.83 8.06
C THR A 79 -0.19 1.59 9.26
N PRO A 80 0.16 2.04 10.47
CA PRO A 80 -0.78 2.05 11.59
C PRO A 80 -2.07 2.80 11.18
N ALA A 81 -3.21 2.35 11.71
CA ALA A 81 -4.55 2.80 11.32
C ALA A 81 -4.80 4.31 11.59
N THR A 82 -4.02 4.92 12.47
CA THR A 82 -4.06 6.36 12.80
C THR A 82 -3.46 7.26 11.72
N PHE A 83 -2.92 6.70 10.64
CA PHE A 83 -2.35 7.47 9.54
C PHE A 83 -3.50 8.07 8.72
N THR A 84 -3.89 9.33 8.99
CA THR A 84 -4.99 10.02 8.29
C THR A 84 -4.49 11.00 7.23
N SER A 85 -4.64 10.60 5.97
CA SER A 85 -4.81 11.36 4.70
C SER A 85 -3.88 12.49 4.24
N VAL A 86 -2.89 13.00 4.97
CA VAL A 86 -2.03 14.09 4.44
C VAL A 86 -0.65 13.59 4.01
N ILE A 87 -0.61 12.76 2.96
CA ILE A 87 0.62 12.10 2.45
C ILE A 87 1.77 13.08 2.11
N ARG A 88 1.48 14.33 1.76
CA ARG A 88 2.51 15.30 1.31
C ARG A 88 3.30 15.95 2.44
N GLU A 89 2.67 16.23 3.58
CA GLU A 89 3.35 16.87 4.73
C GLU A 89 4.05 15.83 5.62
N TRP A 90 3.50 14.62 5.70
CA TRP A 90 3.77 13.70 6.82
C TRP A 90 5.06 12.91 6.75
N PHE A 91 5.69 12.77 5.58
CA PHE A 91 7.07 12.27 5.60
C PHE A 91 7.90 13.17 6.53
N LYS A 92 7.65 14.48 6.60
CA LYS A 92 8.39 15.39 7.49
C LYS A 92 8.12 15.20 8.99
N THR A 93 7.01 14.58 9.40
CA THR A 93 6.56 14.57 10.82
C THR A 93 6.00 13.23 11.28
N VAL A 94 6.62 12.11 10.89
CA VAL A 94 6.24 10.79 11.42
C VAL A 94 6.39 10.80 12.96
N PRO A 95 5.32 10.61 13.75
CA PRO A 95 5.38 10.49 15.20
C PRO A 95 6.40 9.42 15.60
N GLU A 96 7.07 9.58 16.74
CA GLU A 96 8.13 8.66 17.19
C GLU A 96 7.70 7.19 17.35
N ARG A 97 6.40 6.95 17.48
CA ARG A 97 5.79 5.62 17.64
C ARG A 97 5.27 5.01 16.35
N ASP A 98 5.35 5.73 15.24
CA ASP A 98 4.83 5.24 13.98
C ASP A 98 5.87 4.39 13.26
N TRP A 99 5.39 3.28 12.74
CA TRP A 99 6.10 2.38 11.85
C TRP A 99 5.39 2.39 10.50
N PHE A 100 6.05 1.94 9.45
CA PHE A 100 5.37 1.46 8.26
C PHE A 100 6.05 0.19 7.78
N ALA A 101 5.32 -0.64 7.05
CA ALA A 101 5.82 -1.90 6.56
C ALA A 101 5.67 -1.98 5.05
N VAL A 102 6.70 -2.49 4.38
CA VAL A 102 6.68 -2.81 2.95
C VAL A 102 6.86 -4.31 2.83
N LEU A 103 5.87 -4.97 2.24
CA LEU A 103 5.93 -6.38 1.92
C LEU A 103 6.06 -6.52 0.40
N GLU A 104 7.25 -6.92 -0.02
CA GLU A 104 7.57 -7.24 -1.41
C GLU A 104 7.44 -8.74 -1.62
N VAL A 105 6.69 -9.15 -2.63
CA VAL A 105 6.37 -10.54 -2.93
C VAL A 105 6.71 -10.85 -4.38
N ASN A 106 7.38 -11.98 -4.57
CA ASN A 106 7.49 -12.68 -5.83
C ASN A 106 6.51 -13.85 -5.78
N ALA A 107 5.48 -13.84 -6.61
CA ALA A 107 4.52 -14.92 -6.74
C ALA A 107 4.58 -15.52 -8.15
N LYS A 108 4.57 -16.85 -8.25
CA LYS A 108 4.56 -17.57 -9.52
C LYS A 108 3.22 -17.43 -10.26
N ASN A 109 2.13 -17.25 -9.53
CA ASN A 109 0.79 -17.13 -10.10
C ASN A 109 -0.03 -16.06 -9.36
N ILE A 110 0.02 -14.82 -9.84
CA ILE A 110 -0.73 -13.69 -9.27
C ILE A 110 -2.26 -13.92 -9.34
N PRO A 111 -2.85 -14.31 -10.49
CA PRO A 111 -4.27 -14.66 -10.54
C PRO A 111 -4.68 -15.74 -9.53
N GLY A 112 -3.91 -16.83 -9.47
CA GLY A 112 -4.14 -17.90 -8.49
C GLY A 112 -4.12 -17.36 -7.05
N LEU A 113 -3.14 -16.52 -6.71
CA LEU A 113 -3.01 -15.89 -5.40
C LEU A 113 -4.16 -14.91 -5.08
N MET A 114 -4.67 -14.20 -6.08
CA MET A 114 -5.85 -13.33 -5.95
C MET A 114 -7.11 -14.16 -5.67
N ARG A 115 -7.34 -15.21 -6.46
CA ARG A 115 -8.51 -16.09 -6.35
C ARG A 115 -8.59 -16.80 -5.01
N HIS A 116 -7.49 -17.40 -4.57
CA HIS A 116 -7.45 -18.17 -3.32
C HIS A 116 -7.29 -17.29 -2.08
N GLY A 117 -6.85 -16.05 -2.27
CA GLY A 117 -6.56 -15.10 -1.20
C GLY A 117 -5.10 -15.12 -0.80
N PHE A 118 -4.53 -13.93 -0.61
CA PHE A 118 -3.19 -13.79 -0.02
C PHE A 118 -3.32 -13.77 1.50
N HIS A 119 -2.73 -14.74 2.18
CA HIS A 119 -2.72 -14.82 3.63
C HIS A 119 -1.27 -14.81 4.12
N CYS A 120 -0.90 -13.78 4.88
CA CYS A 120 0.42 -13.65 5.48
C CYS A 120 0.27 -13.58 7.01
N SER A 121 1.09 -14.36 7.72
CA SER A 121 1.11 -14.42 9.18
C SER A 121 2.50 -14.83 9.68
N SER A 122 2.67 -14.96 11.00
CA SER A 122 3.90 -15.49 11.60
C SER A 122 4.23 -16.92 11.14
N ALA A 123 3.24 -17.72 10.72
CA ALA A 123 3.46 -19.06 10.16
C ALA A 123 4.24 -19.05 8.84
N ASN A 124 4.27 -17.91 8.13
CA ASN A 124 5.00 -17.76 6.87
C ASN A 124 6.47 -17.37 7.06
N LEU A 125 6.92 -17.11 8.29
CA LEU A 125 8.29 -16.71 8.59
C LEU A 125 9.27 -17.85 8.29
N VAL A 126 10.39 -17.49 7.67
CA VAL A 126 11.54 -18.40 7.54
C VAL A 126 12.46 -18.20 8.76
N PRO A 127 12.56 -19.18 9.68
CA PRO A 127 13.36 -19.03 10.89
C PRO A 127 14.83 -18.69 10.59
N GLY A 128 15.42 -17.81 11.39
CA GLY A 128 16.84 -17.43 11.29
C GLY A 128 17.22 -16.56 10.08
N ARG A 129 16.24 -16.10 9.27
CA ARG A 129 16.51 -15.26 8.08
C ARG A 129 16.11 -13.79 8.25
N GLY A 130 15.58 -13.41 9.41
CA GLY A 130 15.29 -12.02 9.73
C GLY A 130 16.51 -11.29 10.29
N PHE A 131 16.54 -9.96 10.14
CA PHE A 131 17.58 -9.11 10.71
C PHE A 131 17.02 -7.77 11.17
N VAL A 132 17.78 -7.09 12.04
CA VAL A 132 17.53 -5.72 12.47
C VAL A 132 18.75 -4.89 12.11
N GLU A 133 18.52 -3.76 11.44
CA GLU A 133 19.52 -2.77 11.10
C GLU A 133 19.16 -1.46 11.81
N LEU A 134 20.11 -0.90 12.56
CA LEU A 134 19.90 0.32 13.34
C LEU A 134 20.73 1.47 12.75
N ASP A 135 20.18 2.68 12.86
CA ASP A 135 20.84 3.94 12.49
C ASP A 135 21.19 4.11 11.00
N ARG A 136 20.29 3.69 10.12
CA ARG A 136 20.45 3.69 8.66
C ARG A 136 20.18 5.05 8.01
N ARG A 137 20.77 6.13 8.53
CA ARG A 137 20.50 7.51 8.07
C ARG A 137 20.92 7.79 6.63
N GLU A 138 21.88 7.03 6.10
CA GLU A 138 22.49 7.32 4.79
C GLU A 138 21.72 6.72 3.61
N LEU A 139 21.18 5.50 3.76
CA LEU A 139 20.59 4.74 2.64
C LEU A 139 19.15 5.14 2.29
N LEU A 140 18.46 5.88 3.16
CA LEU A 140 17.03 6.18 2.97
C LEU A 140 16.78 7.45 2.13
N LYS A 141 17.82 8.24 1.86
CA LYS A 141 17.75 9.46 1.03
C LYS A 141 17.41 9.18 -0.43
N GLU A 142 17.73 7.99 -0.95
CA GLU A 142 17.61 7.66 -2.37
C GLU A 142 16.28 7.01 -2.75
N SER A 143 15.49 6.57 -1.77
CA SER A 143 14.39 5.63 -2.01
C SER A 143 13.09 6.20 -2.58
N GLY A 144 12.97 7.52 -2.80
CA GLY A 144 11.80 8.18 -3.41
C GLY A 144 10.47 8.09 -2.63
N PHE A 145 10.34 7.16 -1.69
CA PHE A 145 9.17 6.88 -0.87
C PHE A 145 9.15 7.67 0.45
N GLY A 146 9.87 8.79 0.54
CA GLY A 146 9.91 9.60 1.75
C GLY A 146 10.44 8.86 2.98
N ARG A 147 11.24 7.79 2.79
CA ARG A 147 11.79 6.97 3.88
C ARG A 147 12.81 7.71 4.74
N THR A 148 13.08 8.98 4.45
CA THR A 148 14.09 9.86 5.05
C THR A 148 13.98 10.05 6.56
N HIS A 149 12.88 9.62 7.20
CA HIS A 149 12.62 9.85 8.62
C HIS A 149 12.62 8.58 9.47
N CYS A 150 12.75 7.41 8.86
CA CYS A 150 13.00 6.17 9.59
C CYS A 150 14.51 5.98 9.74
N GLN A 151 14.94 5.44 10.89
CA GLN A 151 16.37 5.22 11.17
C GLN A 151 16.65 3.74 11.37
N HIS A 152 15.62 2.92 11.57
CA HIS A 152 15.77 1.51 11.89
C HIS A 152 14.91 0.67 10.95
N ILE A 153 15.43 -0.49 10.59
CA ILE A 153 14.77 -1.47 9.71
C ILE A 153 14.79 -2.83 10.38
N ARG A 154 13.65 -3.52 10.34
CA ARG A 154 13.56 -4.95 10.68
C ARG A 154 13.02 -5.67 9.47
N ALA A 155 13.80 -6.60 8.95
CA ALA A 155 13.45 -7.38 7.80
C ALA A 155 13.12 -8.81 8.19
N TYR A 156 12.10 -9.37 7.54
CA TYR A 156 11.71 -10.76 7.65
C TYR A 156 11.68 -11.40 6.25
N LYS A 157 12.12 -12.65 6.17
CA LYS A 157 11.91 -13.48 4.97
C LYS A 157 10.68 -14.34 5.19
N LEU A 158 9.83 -14.38 4.17
CA LEU A 158 8.54 -15.04 4.17
C LEU A 158 8.47 -16.04 3.01
N LYS A 159 7.74 -17.14 3.21
CA LYS A 159 7.38 -18.09 2.16
C LYS A 159 5.91 -18.50 2.27
N GLY A 160 5.31 -18.80 1.12
CA GLY A 160 3.99 -19.40 1.04
C GLY A 160 3.94 -20.79 1.68
N ASN A 161 2.72 -21.28 1.90
CA ASN A 161 2.49 -22.61 2.47
C ASN A 161 2.84 -23.69 1.46
N GLU A 162 3.55 -24.73 1.91
CA GLU A 162 3.95 -25.86 1.06
C GLU A 162 2.76 -26.73 0.63
N ASN A 163 1.63 -26.63 1.32
CA ASN A 163 0.40 -27.39 1.05
C ASN A 163 -0.51 -26.72 0.00
N THR A 164 -0.03 -25.70 -0.71
CA THR A 164 -0.82 -25.02 -1.75
C THR A 164 -0.06 -25.01 -3.05
N ASP A 165 -0.77 -25.15 -4.17
CA ASP A 165 -0.18 -25.05 -5.52
C ASP A 165 0.28 -23.63 -5.88
N ILE A 166 0.15 -22.68 -4.94
CA ILE A 166 0.45 -21.26 -5.12
C ILE A 166 1.75 -20.93 -4.41
N GLU A 167 2.83 -20.97 -5.18
CA GLU A 167 4.15 -20.63 -4.69
C GLU A 167 4.38 -19.12 -4.69
N TRP A 168 4.81 -18.59 -3.54
CA TRP A 168 5.30 -17.23 -3.41
C TRP A 168 6.39 -17.12 -2.34
N ARG A 169 7.23 -16.11 -2.48
CA ARG A 169 8.26 -15.72 -1.49
C ARG A 169 8.19 -14.22 -1.28
N GLY A 170 8.50 -13.76 -0.08
CA GLY A 170 8.45 -12.34 0.22
C GLY A 170 9.52 -11.86 1.17
N THR A 171 9.73 -10.54 1.14
CA THR A 171 10.48 -9.81 2.15
C THR A 171 9.57 -8.76 2.75
N LEU A 172 9.39 -8.82 4.06
CA LEU A 172 8.70 -7.80 4.83
C LEU A 172 9.75 -6.93 5.51
N GLU A 173 9.78 -5.65 5.18
CA GLU A 173 10.63 -4.66 5.84
C GLU A 173 9.76 -3.70 6.63
N VAL A 174 10.03 -3.62 7.92
CA VAL A 174 9.40 -2.69 8.85
C VAL A 174 10.36 -1.56 9.11
N TYR A 175 9.88 -0.34 8.96
CA TYR A 175 10.62 0.89 9.13
C TYR A 175 10.08 1.63 10.35
N ALA A 176 10.98 2.14 11.20
CA ALA A 176 10.60 2.95 12.34
C ALA A 176 11.66 4.02 12.65
N LYS A 177 11.22 5.13 13.26
CA LYS A 177 12.12 6.14 13.83
C LYS A 177 12.78 5.68 15.13
N SER A 178 12.06 4.92 15.95
CA SER A 178 12.55 4.41 17.23
C SER A 178 12.92 2.93 17.13
N SER A 179 14.10 2.56 17.64
CA SER A 179 14.53 1.16 17.74
C SER A 179 13.61 0.35 18.65
N SER A 180 13.08 0.95 19.73
CA SER A 180 12.11 0.31 20.63
C SER A 180 10.83 -0.08 19.91
N THR A 181 10.31 0.77 19.01
CA THR A 181 9.14 0.44 18.18
C THR A 181 9.41 -0.78 17.32
N LEU A 182 10.61 -0.86 16.75
CA LEU A 182 11.03 -1.92 15.84
C LEU A 182 11.26 -3.27 16.55
N ILE A 183 11.88 -3.23 17.74
CA ILE A 183 12.14 -4.40 18.58
C ILE A 183 10.82 -5.01 19.07
N ASN A 184 9.88 -4.17 19.48
CA ASN A 184 8.57 -4.60 19.96
C ASN A 184 7.53 -4.81 18.85
N PHE A 185 7.92 -4.66 17.58
CA PHE A 185 7.02 -4.87 16.47
C PHE A 185 6.56 -6.34 16.40
N ASP A 186 5.24 -6.54 16.33
CA ASP A 186 4.62 -7.85 16.14
C ASP A 186 4.01 -7.94 14.72
N LEU A 187 4.30 -9.04 14.01
CA LEU A 187 3.69 -9.31 12.70
C LEU A 187 2.17 -9.38 12.75
N ASN A 188 1.58 -9.78 13.89
CA ASN A 188 0.12 -9.83 14.05
C ASN A 188 -0.52 -8.43 14.00
N TRP A 189 0.27 -7.37 14.12
CA TRP A 189 -0.21 -6.02 13.89
C TRP A 189 -0.44 -5.71 12.41
N LEU A 190 0.01 -6.55 11.48
CA LEU A 190 -0.24 -6.37 10.06
C LEU A 190 -1.61 -6.97 9.72
N THR A 191 -2.56 -6.09 9.45
CA THR A 191 -3.94 -6.45 9.13
C THR A 191 -4.38 -5.75 7.83
N PRO A 192 -5.33 -6.32 7.08
CA PRO A 192 -5.75 -5.73 5.80
C PRO A 192 -6.32 -4.31 5.92
N ASP A 193 -6.91 -3.94 7.06
CA ASP A 193 -7.39 -2.58 7.37
C ASP A 193 -6.26 -1.57 7.60
N LYS A 194 -5.00 -2.00 7.64
CA LYS A 194 -3.81 -1.15 7.69
C LYS A 194 -3.16 -0.96 6.31
N MET A 195 -3.74 -1.55 5.27
CA MET A 195 -3.23 -1.45 3.91
C MET A 195 -3.39 -0.04 3.35
N LEU A 196 -2.28 0.64 3.13
CA LEU A 196 -2.24 1.95 2.49
C LEU A 196 -2.27 1.82 0.97
N TYR A 197 -1.47 0.89 0.47
CA TYR A 197 -1.18 0.75 -0.95
C TYR A 197 -0.90 -0.70 -1.32
N THR A 198 -1.34 -1.13 -2.49
CA THR A 198 -1.01 -2.44 -3.03
C THR A 198 -0.94 -2.39 -4.54
N ASN A 199 0.09 -2.97 -5.13
CA ASN A 199 0.19 -3.15 -6.57
C ASN A 199 0.55 -4.59 -6.90
N ALA A 200 0.03 -5.08 -8.02
CA ALA A 200 0.51 -6.29 -8.66
C ALA A 200 0.83 -6.02 -10.12
N TRP A 201 1.82 -6.73 -10.65
CA TRP A 201 2.25 -6.68 -12.04
C TRP A 201 2.28 -8.08 -12.64
N ASP A 202 2.06 -8.17 -13.95
CA ASP A 202 2.27 -9.40 -14.70
C ASP A 202 3.76 -9.68 -14.96
N TRP A 203 4.04 -10.75 -15.68
CA TRP A 203 5.40 -11.14 -16.06
C TRP A 203 6.12 -10.10 -16.94
N ASN A 204 5.36 -9.29 -17.68
CA ASN A 204 5.83 -8.22 -18.54
C ASN A 204 5.95 -6.87 -17.81
N SER A 205 5.84 -6.87 -16.47
CA SER A 205 5.85 -5.65 -15.65
C SER A 205 4.70 -4.68 -15.96
N LYS A 206 3.62 -5.16 -16.57
CA LYS A 206 2.40 -4.37 -16.76
C LYS A 206 1.57 -4.44 -15.48
N PRO A 207 1.06 -3.31 -14.97
CA PRO A 207 0.28 -3.33 -13.74
C PRO A 207 -1.06 -4.02 -14.00
N VAL A 208 -1.39 -5.02 -13.18
CA VAL A 208 -2.66 -5.78 -13.28
C VAL A 208 -3.60 -5.54 -12.10
N TYR A 209 -3.09 -4.93 -11.04
CA TYR A 209 -3.86 -4.54 -9.87
C TYR A 209 -3.22 -3.33 -9.22
N SER A 210 -4.07 -2.42 -8.77
CA SER A 210 -3.68 -1.24 -8.00
C SER A 210 -4.75 -0.96 -6.97
N TYR A 211 -4.32 -0.73 -5.74
CA TYR A 211 -5.11 -0.19 -4.67
C TYR A 211 -4.35 0.93 -3.99
N ASN A 212 -5.04 2.04 -3.78
CA ASN A 212 -4.59 3.18 -3.01
C ASN A 212 -5.76 3.68 -2.16
N ARG A 213 -5.60 3.62 -0.84
CA ARG A 213 -6.64 4.03 0.12
C ARG A 213 -7.15 5.45 -0.11
N TYR A 214 -6.29 6.36 -0.56
CA TYR A 214 -6.61 7.79 -0.70
C TYR A 214 -6.94 8.20 -2.12
N ARG A 215 -6.84 7.29 -3.09
CA ARG A 215 -7.07 7.57 -4.50
C ARG A 215 -7.92 6.47 -5.10
N GLU A 216 -9.14 6.34 -4.61
CA GLU A 216 -10.08 5.30 -5.05
C GLU A 216 -10.27 5.28 -6.56
N ARG A 217 -10.27 6.44 -7.22
CA ARG A 217 -10.33 6.56 -8.70
C ARG A 217 -9.16 5.91 -9.44
N ARG A 218 -8.08 5.54 -8.75
CA ARG A 218 -6.91 4.84 -9.30
C ARG A 218 -6.87 3.36 -8.93
N ASN A 219 -7.89 2.87 -8.24
CA ASN A 219 -8.00 1.47 -7.89
C ASN A 219 -8.51 0.70 -9.11
N PHE A 220 -7.87 -0.40 -9.44
CA PHE A 220 -8.30 -1.28 -10.52
C PHE A 220 -7.85 -2.70 -10.27
N ASN A 221 -8.59 -3.65 -10.85
CA ASN A 221 -8.26 -5.07 -10.89
C ASN A 221 -8.65 -5.58 -12.29
N VAL A 222 -7.67 -5.78 -13.15
CA VAL A 222 -7.92 -6.28 -14.52
C VAL A 222 -7.89 -7.81 -14.59
N VAL A 223 -7.52 -8.49 -13.50
CA VAL A 223 -7.48 -9.96 -13.44
C VAL A 223 -8.86 -10.53 -13.14
N TYR A 224 -9.54 -9.96 -12.15
CA TYR A 224 -10.90 -10.31 -11.77
C TYR A 224 -11.74 -9.05 -11.60
N GLU A 225 -12.42 -8.65 -12.66
CA GLU A 225 -13.19 -7.41 -12.69
C GLU A 225 -14.34 -7.46 -11.67
N GLY A 226 -14.33 -6.54 -10.71
CA GLY A 226 -15.37 -6.42 -9.66
C GLY A 226 -15.43 -7.56 -8.64
N MET A 227 -14.72 -8.67 -8.83
CA MET A 227 -14.79 -9.84 -7.97
C MET A 227 -14.20 -9.56 -6.58
N PRO A 228 -14.93 -9.84 -5.49
CA PRO A 228 -14.40 -9.74 -4.14
C PRO A 228 -13.18 -10.64 -3.91
N LEU A 229 -12.10 -10.06 -3.40
CA LEU A 229 -10.86 -10.79 -3.10
C LEU A 229 -10.74 -11.13 -1.61
N LYS A 230 -10.25 -12.35 -1.32
CA LYS A 230 -10.07 -12.89 0.04
C LYS A 230 -8.72 -12.49 0.64
N GLY A 231 -8.56 -12.67 1.95
CA GLY A 231 -7.29 -12.39 2.63
C GLY A 231 -6.90 -10.91 2.61
N TRP A 232 -5.62 -10.64 2.38
CA TRP A 232 -4.96 -9.34 2.50
C TRP A 232 -5.21 -8.39 1.32
N TRP A 233 -5.89 -8.82 0.27
CA TRP A 233 -6.29 -7.92 -0.82
C TRP A 233 -7.28 -6.88 -0.31
N PRO A 234 -6.94 -5.58 -0.28
CA PRO A 234 -7.77 -4.56 0.36
C PRO A 234 -9.04 -4.22 -0.42
N TRP A 235 -9.08 -4.51 -1.72
CA TRP A 235 -10.17 -4.20 -2.64
C TRP A 235 -10.13 -5.17 -3.85
N PRO A 236 -11.24 -5.48 -4.52
CA PRO A 236 -12.62 -5.27 -4.09
C PRO A 236 -12.92 -6.15 -2.87
N LYS A 237 -13.76 -5.66 -1.95
CA LYS A 237 -14.28 -6.45 -0.83
C LYS A 237 -15.75 -6.75 -1.08
N ALA A 238 -16.23 -7.87 -0.56
CA ALA A 238 -17.64 -8.19 -0.60
C ALA A 238 -18.38 -7.09 0.17
N SER A 239 -19.47 -6.58 -0.41
CA SER A 239 -20.38 -5.72 0.34
C SER A 239 -20.81 -6.47 1.59
N PRO A 240 -20.85 -5.83 2.77
CA PRO A 240 -21.47 -6.45 3.93
C PRO A 240 -22.87 -6.90 3.53
N PRO A 241 -23.36 -8.06 4.00
CA PRO A 241 -24.72 -8.48 3.72
C PRO A 241 -25.61 -7.32 4.15
N SER A 242 -26.32 -6.74 3.17
CA SER A 242 -27.41 -5.81 3.42
C SER A 242 -28.20 -6.39 4.57
N GLN A 243 -28.30 -5.68 5.69
CA GLN A 243 -29.26 -6.03 6.72
C GLN A 243 -30.61 -5.93 6.04
N ALA A 244 -31.08 -7.05 5.48
CA ALA A 244 -32.40 -7.17 4.91
C ALA A 244 -33.33 -6.87 6.07
N ASN A 245 -33.89 -5.65 6.07
CA ASN A 245 -34.90 -5.25 7.03
C ASN A 245 -35.98 -6.33 7.02
N PRO A 246 -36.19 -7.08 8.11
CA PRO A 246 -37.32 -7.97 8.23
C PRO A 246 -38.55 -7.09 8.53
N SER A 247 -39.01 -6.35 7.53
CA SER A 247 -40.21 -5.53 7.63
C SER A 247 -40.90 -5.54 6.29
N MET A 248 -41.89 -6.41 6.20
CA MET A 248 -43.21 -6.24 5.55
C MET A 248 -43.81 -7.64 5.33
N ALA A 249 -44.04 -8.37 6.42
CA ALA A 249 -44.94 -9.51 6.46
C ALA A 249 -45.76 -9.39 7.75
N GLY A 250 -46.89 -8.70 7.66
CA GLY A 250 -47.83 -8.48 8.75
C GLY A 250 -48.60 -7.18 8.48
N GLY A 251 -49.90 -7.17 8.19
CA GLY A 251 -50.90 -8.23 8.07
C GLY A 251 -52.13 -7.67 7.36
#